data_AF-A0A7X5VPB1-F1
#
_entry.id   AF-A0A7X5VPB1-F1
#
_cell.length_a   1.000
_cell.length_b   1.000
_cell.length_c   1.000
_cell.angle_alpha   90.00
_cell.angle_beta   90.00
_cell.angle_gamma   90.00
#
_symmetry.space_group_name_H-M   'P 1'
#
loop_
_entity.id
_entity.type
_entity.pdbx_description
1 polymer ?
#
loop_
_entity_poly.entity_id
_entity_poly.type
_entity_poly.pdbx_seq_one_letter_code
_entity_poly.pdbx_strand_id
1 'polypeptide(L)'
;DQLTGPGEDRVLVDPMDSTRRKTISPDASFEDLLVPVFRGGRVVYESPPLEGIRGRTREQLARVHGGIKRFVNPHGYPVGLEPELLKLKTRLILEARQKR
;
A
#
# COMPACT_ATOMS: atom_id res chain seq x y z
N ASP A 1 -5.11 4.30 13.17
CA ASP A 1 -5.67 5.38 12.34
C ASP A 1 -5.13 5.14 10.93
N GLN A 2 -5.97 5.03 9.90
CA GLN A 2 -5.50 4.61 8.55
C GLN A 2 -4.83 5.76 7.77
N LEU A 3 -4.84 6.97 8.34
CA LEU A 3 -4.30 8.19 7.73
C LEU A 3 -2.94 8.59 8.29
N THR A 4 -2.57 8.02 9.44
CA THR A 4 -1.20 8.04 9.94
C THR A 4 -0.50 6.84 9.32
N GLY A 5 0.58 7.06 8.56
CA GLY A 5 1.38 5.97 7.96
C GLY A 5 1.84 4.92 8.99
N PRO A 6 2.55 3.87 8.56
CA PRO A 6 2.98 2.82 9.48
C PRO A 6 3.73 3.44 10.67
N GLY A 7 3.39 3.03 11.89
CA GLY A 7 4.05 3.50 13.11
C GLY A 7 5.55 3.22 13.15
N GLU A 8 6.20 3.44 14.30
CA GLU A 8 7.65 3.23 14.45
C GLU A 8 8.09 1.81 14.04
N ASP A 9 7.21 0.82 14.23
CA ASP A 9 7.36 -0.54 13.76
C ASP A 9 6.92 -0.69 12.29
N ARG A 10 7.89 -0.59 11.35
CA ARG A 10 7.68 -0.78 9.91
C ARG A 10 7.53 -2.26 9.51
N VAL A 11 6.63 -2.97 10.18
CA VAL A 11 6.36 -4.39 9.92
C VAL A 11 5.14 -4.52 9.02
N LEU A 12 5.30 -5.25 7.94
CA LEU A 12 4.22 -5.67 7.06
C LEU A 12 3.80 -7.08 7.44
N VAL A 13 2.50 -7.29 7.69
CA VAL A 13 1.91 -8.62 7.86
C VAL A 13 1.12 -8.97 6.61
N ASP A 14 1.36 -10.13 6.02
CA ASP A 14 0.64 -10.59 4.84
C ASP A 14 -0.88 -10.73 5.18
N PRO A 15 -1.78 -10.14 4.38
CA PRO A 15 -3.22 -10.14 4.66
C PRO A 15 -3.87 -11.52 4.51
N MET A 16 -3.23 -12.44 3.80
CA MET A 16 -3.68 -13.81 3.54
C MET A 16 -2.98 -14.85 4.43
N ASP A 17 -1.79 -14.53 4.94
CA ASP A 17 -1.03 -15.38 5.85
C ASP A 17 -0.43 -14.58 7.00
N SER A 18 -1.14 -14.52 8.12
CA SER A 18 -0.72 -13.76 9.31
C SER A 18 0.62 -14.18 9.93
N THR A 19 1.16 -15.35 9.55
CA THR A 19 2.47 -15.82 9.99
C THR A 19 3.61 -15.22 9.17
N ARG A 20 3.34 -14.74 7.95
CA ARG A 20 4.32 -14.08 7.09
C ARG A 20 4.42 -12.61 7.45
N ARG A 21 5.62 -12.22 7.89
CA ARG A 21 5.94 -10.84 8.27
C ARG A 21 7.21 -10.39 7.57
N LYS A 22 7.26 -9.11 7.22
CA LYS A 22 8.43 -8.48 6.60
C LYS A 22 8.67 -7.11 7.23
N THR A 23 9.88 -6.90 7.74
CA THR A 23 10.31 -5.60 8.24
C THR A 23 10.87 -4.76 7.09
N ILE A 24 10.43 -3.51 6.97
CA ILE A 24 10.97 -2.53 6.04
C ILE A 24 12.13 -1.80 6.72
N SER A 25 13.21 -1.55 5.98
CA SER A 25 14.36 -0.79 6.48
C SER A 25 13.93 0.61 6.99
N PRO A 26 14.53 1.11 8.08
CA PRO A 26 14.32 2.50 8.53
C PRO A 26 14.76 3.53 7.48
N ASP A 27 15.72 3.17 6.62
CA ASP A 27 16.24 4.06 5.56
C ASP A 27 15.45 3.94 4.25
N ALA A 28 14.42 3.10 4.20
CA ALA A 28 13.58 2.97 3.01
C ALA A 28 12.79 4.27 2.79
N SER A 29 12.83 4.77 1.55
CA SER A 29 11.93 5.85 1.11
C SER A 29 10.51 5.32 0.93
N PHE A 30 9.54 6.19 1.15
CA PHE A 30 8.12 5.90 0.97
C PHE A 30 7.44 7.07 0.25
N GLU A 31 6.31 6.78 -0.39
CA GLU A 31 5.41 7.77 -0.96
C GLU A 31 3.96 7.41 -0.63
N ASP A 32 3.14 8.41 -0.31
CA ASP A 32 1.70 8.22 -0.16
C ASP A 32 1.07 8.05 -1.55
N LEU A 33 0.48 6.88 -1.79
CA LEU A 33 -0.16 6.59 -3.08
C LEU A 33 -1.49 7.33 -3.25
N LEU A 34 -2.21 7.56 -2.14
CA LEU A 34 -3.49 8.25 -2.15
C LEU A 34 -3.28 9.71 -1.80
N VAL A 35 -3.26 10.57 -2.83
CA VAL A 35 -3.23 12.02 -2.67
C VAL A 35 -4.62 12.62 -2.89
N PRO A 36 -5.00 13.68 -2.16
CA PRO A 36 -6.32 14.30 -2.32
C PRO A 36 -6.47 14.91 -3.72
N VAL A 37 -7.46 14.45 -4.48
CA VAL A 37 -7.83 15.05 -5.78
C VAL A 37 -8.93 16.09 -5.62
N PHE A 38 -9.89 15.82 -4.74
CA PHE A 38 -10.99 16.72 -4.41
C PHE A 38 -11.09 16.95 -2.90
N ARG A 39 -11.49 18.15 -2.49
CA ARG A 39 -11.90 18.48 -1.12
C ARG A 39 -13.12 19.40 -1.15
N GLY A 40 -14.18 19.03 -0.44
CA GLY A 40 -15.41 19.83 -0.38
C GLY A 40 -16.03 20.12 -1.77
N GLY A 41 -15.96 19.15 -2.69
CA GLY A 41 -16.46 19.30 -4.06
C GLY A 41 -15.59 20.13 -5.00
N ARG A 42 -14.41 20.60 -4.54
CA ARG A 42 -13.46 21.38 -5.36
C ARG A 42 -12.24 20.53 -5.71
N VAL A 43 -11.76 20.64 -6.94
CA VAL A 43 -10.48 20.04 -7.37
C VAL A 43 -9.36 20.75 -6.63
N VAL A 44 -8.51 19.99 -5.92
CA VAL A 44 -7.34 20.50 -5.19
C VAL A 44 -6.01 19.93 -5.72
N TYR A 45 -6.08 19.01 -6.68
CA TYR A 45 -4.92 18.41 -7.32
C TYR A 45 -4.67 19.04 -8.70
N GLU A 46 -3.40 19.34 -8.96
CA GLU A 46 -2.94 19.78 -10.27
C GLU A 46 -2.51 18.55 -11.09
N SER A 47 -3.23 18.30 -12.19
CA SER A 47 -2.88 17.18 -13.06
C SER A 47 -1.59 17.48 -13.83
N PRO A 48 -0.58 16.59 -13.78
CA PRO A 48 0.62 16.75 -14.58
C PRO A 48 0.29 16.65 -16.08
N PRO A 49 1.13 17.23 -16.96
CA PRO A 49 1.00 17.06 -18.40
C PRO A 49 1.24 15.59 -18.81
N LEU A 50 0.73 15.20 -19.98
CA LEU A 50 0.83 13.83 -20.50
C LEU A 50 2.27 13.29 -20.53
N GLU A 51 3.23 14.16 -20.88
CA GLU A 51 4.65 13.83 -20.88
C GLU A 51 5.18 13.48 -19.49
N GLY A 52 4.74 14.22 -18.46
CA GLY A 52 5.10 13.94 -17.06
C GLY A 52 4.51 12.61 -16.58
N ILE A 53 3.26 12.32 -16.95
CA ILE A 53 2.62 11.02 -16.63
C ILE A 53 3.42 9.87 -17.25
N ARG A 54 3.75 9.98 -18.55
CA ARG A 54 4.51 8.96 -19.29
C ARG A 54 5.92 8.77 -18.71
N GLY A 55 6.59 9.86 -18.34
CA GLY A 55 7.89 9.84 -17.66
C GLY A 55 7.82 9.06 -16.35
N ARG A 56 6.89 9.44 -15.45
CA ARG A 56 6.66 8.76 -14.17
C ARG A 56 6.40 7.27 -14.36
N THR A 57 5.55 6.87 -15.30
CA THR A 57 5.27 5.45 -15.56
C THR A 57 6.53 4.67 -15.93
N ARG A 58 7.36 5.20 -16.83
CA ARG A 58 8.60 4.54 -17.27
C ARG A 58 9.60 4.41 -16.12
N GLU A 59 9.79 5.47 -15.34
CA GLU A 59 10.68 5.48 -14.19
C GLU A 59 10.25 4.48 -13.11
N GLN A 60 8.96 4.44 -12.78
CA GLN A 60 8.43 3.52 -11.78
C GLN A 60 8.52 2.06 -12.24
N LEU A 61 8.19 1.78 -13.50
CA LEU A 61 8.35 0.43 -14.08
C LEU A 61 9.82 -0.04 -14.10
N ALA A 62 10.78 0.87 -14.26
CA ALA A 62 12.19 0.54 -14.19
C ALA A 62 12.59 0.06 -12.77
N ARG A 63 11.95 0.59 -11.72
CA ARG A 63 12.18 0.22 -10.30
C ARG A 63 11.53 -1.09 -9.88
N VAL A 64 10.50 -1.56 -10.60
CA VAL A 64 9.82 -2.83 -10.28
C VAL A 64 10.73 -4.02 -10.63
N HIS A 65 10.84 -4.97 -9.70
CA HIS A 65 11.64 -6.19 -9.88
C HIS A 65 11.19 -6.98 -11.12
N GLY A 66 12.14 -7.44 -11.93
CA GLY A 66 11.88 -8.10 -13.22
C GLY A 66 10.94 -9.30 -13.13
N GLY A 67 11.04 -10.09 -12.05
CA GLY A 67 10.16 -11.24 -11.85
C GLY A 67 8.70 -10.90 -11.58
N ILE A 68 8.39 -9.69 -11.11
CA ILE A 68 7.01 -9.19 -10.97
C ILE A 68 6.50 -8.68 -12.34
N LYS A 69 7.40 -8.18 -13.20
CA LYS A 69 7.07 -7.66 -14.54
C LYS A 69 6.84 -8.73 -15.62
N ARG A 70 7.06 -10.01 -15.33
CA ARG A 70 6.93 -11.07 -16.34
C ARG A 70 5.46 -11.23 -16.77
N PHE A 71 5.23 -11.43 -18.07
CA PHE A 71 3.90 -11.76 -18.58
C PHE A 71 3.46 -13.19 -18.23
N VAL A 72 4.41 -14.13 -18.14
CA VAL A 72 4.15 -15.53 -17.81
C VAL A 72 4.64 -15.79 -16.39
N ASN A 73 3.73 -16.29 -15.55
CA ASN A 73 3.96 -16.63 -14.14
C ASN A 73 4.72 -15.52 -13.35
N PRO A 74 4.13 -14.32 -13.23
CA PRO A 74 4.74 -13.24 -12.44
C PRO A 74 4.79 -13.60 -10.95
N HIS A 75 5.82 -13.13 -10.26
CA HIS A 75 5.81 -13.15 -8.80
C HIS A 75 4.78 -12.14 -8.27
N GLY A 76 4.12 -12.49 -7.17
CA GLY A 76 3.23 -11.57 -6.47
C GLY A 76 3.98 -10.34 -5.98
N TYR A 77 3.39 -9.16 -6.18
CA TYR A 77 3.88 -7.94 -5.55
C TYR A 77 3.56 -7.99 -4.06
N PRO A 78 4.56 -7.79 -3.18
CA PRO A 78 4.34 -7.89 -1.74
C PRO A 78 3.41 -6.77 -1.28
N VAL A 79 2.29 -7.15 -0.67
CA VAL A 79 1.37 -6.24 0.01
C VAL A 79 1.24 -6.71 1.45
N GLY A 80 1.13 -5.77 2.38
CA GLY A 80 1.02 -6.07 3.79
C GLY A 80 0.20 -5.04 4.52
N LEU A 81 -0.40 -5.47 5.61
CA LEU A 81 -1.08 -4.62 6.56
C LEU A 81 -0.13 -4.32 7.72
N GLU A 82 -0.28 -3.14 8.30
CA GLU A 82 0.29 -2.84 9.60
C GLU A 82 -0.31 -3.80 10.66
N PRO A 83 0.45 -4.22 11.69
CA PRO A 83 -0.04 -5.07 12.76
C PRO A 83 -1.32 -4.53 13.42
N GLU A 84 -1.40 -3.22 13.68
CA GLU A 84 -2.58 -2.60 14.29
C GLU A 84 -3.80 -2.63 13.39
N LEU A 85 -3.61 -2.45 12.07
CA LEU A 85 -4.69 -2.55 11.10
C LEU A 85 -5.21 -3.99 10.99
N LEU A 86 -4.33 -5.00 11.03
CA LEU A 86 -4.73 -6.40 11.05
C LEU A 86 -5.49 -6.77 12.33
N LYS A 87 -5.03 -6.27 13.50
CA LYS A 87 -5.74 -6.44 14.79
C LYS A 87 -7.14 -5.84 14.73
N LEU A 88 -7.26 -4.62 14.21
CA LEU A 88 -8.55 -3.95 14.03
C LEU A 88 -9.47 -4.76 13.11
N LYS A 89 -8.99 -5.18 11.93
CA LYS A 89 -9.74 -6.04 11.00
C LYS A 89 -10.26 -7.30 11.69
N THR A 90 -9.38 -8.00 12.40
CA THR A 90 -9.72 -9.27 13.08
C THR A 90 -10.77 -9.06 14.16
N ARG A 91 -10.62 -8.01 14.98
CA ARG A 91 -11.59 -7.65 16.02
C ARG A 91 -12.97 -7.39 15.44
N LEU A 92 -13.07 -6.55 14.40
CA LEU A 92 -14.36 -6.23 13.75
C LEU A 92 -15.02 -7.47 13.13
N ILE A 93 -14.24 -8.39 12.55
CA ILE A 93 -14.77 -9.66 12.02
C ILE A 93 -15.36 -10.53 13.13
N LEU A 94 -14.68 -10.64 14.28
CA LEU A 94 -15.16 -11.43 15.41
C LEU A 94 -16.42 -10.81 16.04
N GLU A 95 -16.44 -9.50 16.24
CA GLU A 95 -17.61 -8.76 16.72
C GLU A 95 -18.83 -8.97 15.80
N ALA A 96 -18.64 -8.91 14.48
CA ALA A 96 -19.70 -9.15 13.50
C ALA A 96 -20.23 -10.60 13.50
N ARG A 97 -19.37 -11.57 13.83
CA ARG A 97 -19.75 -13.00 13.92
C ARG A 97 -20.48 -13.35 15.21
N GLN A 98 -20.19 -12.67 16.32
CA GLN A 98 -20.86 -12.88 17.62
C GLN A 98 -22.26 -12.26 17.68
N LYS A 99 -22.57 -11.27 16.84
CA LYS A 99 -23.90 -10.64 16.74
C LYS A 99 -24.88 -11.46 15.89
N ARG A 100 -24.62 -12.74 15.68
CA ARG A 100 -25.42 -13.68 14.89
C ARG A 100 -25.86 -14.83 15.77
#